data_AF-A0A3M1PG24-F1
#
_entry.id   AF-A0A3M1PG24-F1
#
_cell.length_a   1.000
_cell.length_b   1.000
_cell.length_c   1.000
_cell.angle_alpha   90.00
_cell.angle_beta   90.00
_cell.angle_gamma   90.00
#
_symmetry.space_group_name_H-M   'P 1'
#
loop_
_entity.id
_entity.type
_entity.pdbx_description
1 polymer ?
#
loop_
_entity_poly.entity_id
_entity_poly.type
_entity_poly.pdbx_seq_one_letter_code
_entity_poly.pdbx_strand_id
1 'polypeptide(L)'
;MSRVRLGSLSPSGATGIAFAISRFGRNFRLCCQNECGHSRLKHRNKSSQNNQRRSLRRAVPCRTVRSPTARSPFRNQGNFTMNSTQANSIPTLDSTKLNAYREYGISRFEQLLLQLPPQPHEADRFLDNAIRQLTGLPPAPATAHPYHGIYGTSFTMSHYRDGGSDRLRELLQKQNQLHALDEEIDRLIRLMSDLPARPAGSPPYVRLFILPEDAPPQPTPPNTQANYPPAKKQFVTPDQILQIIGSTQLRDRVIAMTPGINATFEKFEINTPLRIAHFFGQVLHESGGFRYLREIWGPTDAQRRYEPPSSLAKTLGNTQPGDGARYMGRGVIQLTGRSNYAQFSKAMGVDFVANPDLVASPQYAVTAAGWFWQTRKINQHADRDDLTAVTRVVNGGRNGLADRQKYLTRAKQVLGVR
;
A
#
# COMPACT_ATOMS: atom_id res chain seq x y z
N MET A 1 -26.65 -41.13 -37.35
CA MET A 1 -26.35 -41.05 -35.90
C MET A 1 -24.85 -40.83 -35.73
N SER A 2 -24.41 -39.60 -35.45
CA SER A 2 -23.01 -39.32 -35.09
C SER A 2 -22.96 -38.25 -34.01
N ARG A 3 -22.43 -38.62 -32.85
CA ARG A 3 -22.28 -37.80 -31.64
C ARG A 3 -21.15 -36.78 -31.82
N VAL A 4 -21.43 -35.50 -31.53
CA VAL A 4 -20.41 -34.45 -31.38
C VAL A 4 -19.95 -34.43 -29.92
N ARG A 5 -18.65 -34.63 -29.68
CA ARG A 5 -17.99 -34.44 -28.38
C ARG A 5 -17.74 -32.94 -28.16
N LEU A 6 -18.29 -32.38 -27.09
CA LEU A 6 -17.91 -31.08 -26.56
C LEU A 6 -16.62 -31.25 -25.75
N GLY A 7 -15.54 -30.59 -26.21
CA GLY A 7 -14.27 -30.48 -25.51
C GLY A 7 -14.36 -29.44 -24.39
N SER A 8 -13.87 -29.80 -23.22
CA SER A 8 -13.75 -28.99 -22.02
C SER A 8 -12.75 -27.85 -22.18
N LEU A 9 -13.21 -26.61 -21.97
CA LEU A 9 -12.34 -25.45 -21.76
C LEU A 9 -12.00 -25.37 -20.26
N SER A 10 -10.72 -25.54 -19.96
CA SER A 10 -10.13 -25.31 -18.63
C SER A 10 -9.92 -23.80 -18.42
N PRO A 11 -10.32 -23.20 -17.30
CA PRO A 11 -10.00 -21.81 -17.01
C PRO A 11 -8.63 -21.71 -16.34
N SER A 12 -7.59 -21.47 -17.14
CA SER A 12 -6.29 -20.98 -16.67
C SER A 12 -6.29 -19.45 -16.71
N GLY A 13 -6.04 -18.79 -15.58
CA GLY A 13 -5.80 -17.34 -15.60
C GLY A 13 -6.07 -16.55 -14.33
N ALA A 14 -5.74 -17.05 -13.13
CA ALA A 14 -5.59 -16.18 -11.96
C ALA A 14 -4.15 -15.64 -11.91
N THR A 15 -3.85 -14.62 -12.72
CA THR A 15 -2.61 -13.84 -12.58
C THR A 15 -2.72 -12.94 -11.35
N GLY A 16 -2.14 -13.37 -10.24
CA GLY A 16 -1.87 -12.49 -9.10
C GLY A 16 -0.96 -11.34 -9.56
N ILE A 17 -1.31 -10.11 -9.17
CA ILE A 17 -0.49 -8.93 -9.40
C ILE A 17 0.79 -9.09 -8.58
N ALA A 18 1.87 -9.51 -9.24
CA ALA A 18 3.20 -9.52 -8.66
C ALA A 18 3.73 -8.08 -8.67
N PHE A 19 3.72 -7.42 -7.52
CA PHE A 19 4.27 -6.06 -7.36
C PHE A 19 5.77 -6.04 -7.71
N ALA A 20 6.17 -5.06 -8.52
CA ALA A 20 7.57 -4.87 -8.87
C ALA A 20 8.35 -4.31 -7.68
N ILE A 21 9.52 -4.89 -7.42
CA ILE A 21 10.48 -4.31 -6.47
C ILE A 21 11.36 -3.33 -7.26
N SER A 22 11.15 -2.03 -7.05
CA SER A 22 12.05 -0.98 -7.54
C SER A 22 13.40 -1.09 -6.82
N ARG A 23 14.30 -1.92 -7.35
CA ARG A 23 15.63 -2.15 -6.76
C ARG A 23 16.53 -0.94 -6.98
N PHE A 24 17.10 -0.43 -5.89
CA PHE A 24 18.28 0.43 -5.98
C PHE A 24 19.50 -0.30 -5.44
N GLY A 25 20.41 -0.66 -6.34
CA GLY A 25 21.69 -1.22 -5.98
C GLY A 25 22.67 -1.18 -7.15
N ARG A 26 23.64 -0.25 -7.04
CA ARG A 26 24.99 -0.19 -7.62
C ARG A 26 25.14 -0.26 -9.15
N ASN A 27 25.34 0.92 -9.75
CA ASN A 27 26.26 1.11 -10.88
C ASN A 27 27.25 2.22 -10.48
N PHE A 28 28.25 1.86 -9.68
CA PHE A 28 29.51 2.59 -9.63
C PHE A 28 30.60 1.58 -9.96
N ARG A 29 31.11 1.65 -11.19
CA ARG A 29 32.37 1.01 -11.58
C ARG A 29 33.47 1.71 -10.80
N LEU A 30 34.12 1.00 -9.89
CA LEU A 30 35.52 1.26 -9.59
C LEU A 30 36.34 0.28 -10.41
N CYS A 31 37.19 0.86 -11.25
CA CYS A 31 38.25 0.21 -11.98
C CYS A 31 39.26 -0.34 -10.94
N CYS A 32 39.52 -1.64 -10.95
CA CYS A 32 40.81 -2.21 -10.60
C CYS A 32 41.02 -3.44 -11.49
N GLN A 33 42.06 -3.35 -12.32
CA GLN A 33 42.58 -4.41 -13.18
C GLN A 33 43.40 -5.43 -12.36
N ASN A 34 43.74 -6.52 -13.05
CA ASN A 34 44.68 -7.62 -12.75
C ASN A 34 43.97 -8.87 -12.18
N GLU A 35 43.60 -9.85 -13.01
CA GLU A 35 44.39 -10.84 -13.78
C GLU A 35 44.82 -12.08 -12.98
N CYS A 36 44.70 -13.21 -13.68
CA CYS A 36 45.21 -14.56 -13.40
C CYS A 36 44.52 -15.34 -12.25
N GLY A 37 44.10 -16.59 -12.41
CA GLY A 37 44.26 -17.53 -13.52
C GLY A 37 43.48 -18.82 -13.27
N HIS A 38 43.49 -19.66 -14.29
CA HIS A 38 42.84 -20.97 -14.43
C HIS A 38 43.07 -21.96 -13.28
N SER A 39 42.10 -22.84 -13.02
CA SER A 39 42.20 -24.27 -13.39
C SER A 39 41.03 -25.12 -12.89
N ARG A 40 40.78 -26.19 -13.65
CA ARG A 40 39.64 -27.11 -13.61
C ARG A 40 39.90 -28.31 -12.68
N LEU A 41 38.80 -29.04 -12.39
CA LEU A 41 38.68 -30.52 -12.32
C LEU A 41 39.31 -31.23 -11.10
N LYS A 42 38.49 -31.90 -10.28
CA LYS A 42 38.06 -33.32 -10.42
C LYS A 42 37.46 -33.90 -9.13
N HIS A 43 36.52 -34.82 -9.33
CA HIS A 43 35.91 -35.74 -8.36
C HIS A 43 36.90 -36.48 -7.45
N ARG A 44 36.45 -36.80 -6.22
CA ARG A 44 36.46 -38.18 -5.70
C ARG A 44 35.62 -38.34 -4.42
N ASN A 45 34.69 -39.30 -4.48
CA ASN A 45 34.07 -39.96 -3.33
C ASN A 45 35.12 -40.74 -2.53
N LYS A 46 34.97 -40.80 -1.20
CA LYS A 46 35.23 -42.01 -0.39
C LYS A 46 34.52 -41.91 0.97
N SER A 47 33.78 -42.97 1.27
CA SER A 47 33.13 -43.32 2.53
C SER A 47 34.11 -44.00 3.49
N SER A 48 33.87 -43.86 4.81
CA SER A 48 34.21 -44.78 5.92
C SER A 48 33.86 -44.06 7.24
N GLN A 49 32.73 -44.35 7.88
CA GLN A 49 32.52 -45.29 9.00
C GLN A 49 33.19 -44.95 10.35
N ASN A 50 32.33 -44.98 11.38
CA ASN A 50 32.54 -45.18 12.82
C ASN A 50 33.25 -44.11 13.67
N ASN A 51 32.46 -43.47 14.56
CA ASN A 51 32.54 -43.81 15.98
C ASN A 51 31.31 -43.34 16.78
N GLN A 52 30.63 -44.31 17.41
CA GLN A 52 29.66 -44.10 18.46
C GLN A 52 30.38 -43.77 19.77
N ARG A 53 29.95 -42.72 20.49
CA ARG A 53 29.95 -42.73 21.97
C ARG A 53 28.69 -42.07 22.50
N ARG A 54 27.91 -42.91 23.20
CA ARG A 54 26.79 -42.57 24.07
C ARG A 54 27.24 -41.64 25.20
N SER A 55 26.44 -40.62 25.51
CA SER A 55 26.23 -40.24 26.91
C SER A 55 24.74 -39.94 27.12
N LEU A 56 24.10 -40.84 27.88
CA LEU A 56 22.76 -40.72 28.44
C LEU A 56 22.86 -39.86 29.70
N ARG A 57 22.11 -38.75 29.80
CA ARG A 57 21.61 -38.25 31.10
C ARG A 57 20.24 -37.57 30.97
N ARG A 58 19.25 -38.30 31.49
CA ARG A 58 18.10 -37.89 32.32
C ARG A 58 17.05 -36.94 31.71
N ALA A 59 15.92 -37.56 31.35
CA ALA A 59 14.60 -36.94 31.37
C ALA A 59 14.18 -36.59 32.82
N VAL A 60 13.56 -35.42 32.99
CA VAL A 60 12.86 -34.97 34.21
C VAL A 60 11.44 -34.56 33.79
N PRO A 61 10.38 -34.93 34.53
CA PRO A 61 9.02 -34.92 34.02
C PRO A 61 8.30 -33.58 34.16
N CYS A 62 7.27 -33.45 33.31
CA CYS A 62 6.25 -32.41 33.23
C CYS A 62 5.82 -31.82 34.57
N ARG A 63 5.91 -30.49 34.71
CA ARG A 63 5.10 -29.70 35.63
C ARG A 63 4.08 -28.90 34.83
N THR A 64 2.81 -29.26 35.01
CA THR A 64 1.62 -28.57 34.53
C THR A 64 1.53 -27.19 35.16
N VAL A 65 1.86 -26.15 34.40
CA VAL A 65 1.43 -24.78 34.69
C VAL A 65 0.05 -24.62 34.07
N ARG A 66 -0.98 -24.48 34.91
CA ARG A 66 -2.33 -24.11 34.46
C ARG A 66 -2.25 -22.72 33.80
N SER A 67 -2.43 -22.67 32.49
CA SER A 67 -2.69 -21.42 31.77
C SER A 67 -4.02 -20.82 32.26
N PRO A 68 -4.11 -19.51 32.55
CA PRO A 68 -5.39 -18.87 32.72
C PRO A 68 -6.11 -18.89 31.37
N THR A 69 -7.33 -19.40 31.35
CA THR A 69 -8.22 -19.33 30.19
C THR A 69 -8.42 -17.87 29.81
N ALA A 70 -7.84 -17.45 28.67
CA ALA A 70 -8.14 -16.18 28.06
C ALA A 70 -9.61 -16.22 27.61
N ARG A 71 -10.48 -15.53 28.37
CA ARG A 71 -11.83 -15.20 27.90
C ARG A 71 -11.69 -14.29 26.69
N SER A 72 -12.40 -14.62 25.61
CA SER A 72 -12.62 -13.73 24.47
C SER A 72 -13.19 -12.39 24.96
N PRO A 73 -12.65 -11.23 24.55
CA PRO A 73 -13.15 -9.93 24.98
C PRO A 73 -14.49 -9.56 24.32
N PHE A 74 -15.04 -10.40 23.43
CA PHE A 74 -16.21 -10.11 22.61
C PHE A 74 -17.56 -10.56 23.19
N ARG A 75 -17.64 -10.88 24.49
CA ARG A 75 -18.90 -11.28 25.12
C ARG A 75 -19.14 -10.61 26.46
N ASN A 76 -19.73 -9.40 26.41
CA ASN A 76 -20.79 -8.99 27.33
C ASN A 76 -21.42 -7.67 26.84
N GLN A 77 -22.65 -7.76 26.34
CA GLN A 77 -23.56 -6.63 26.25
C GLN A 77 -24.25 -6.49 27.61
N GLY A 78 -24.03 -5.36 28.27
CA GLY A 78 -24.89 -4.87 29.33
C GLY A 78 -25.48 -3.54 28.86
N ASN A 79 -26.80 -3.48 28.74
CA ASN A 79 -27.55 -2.26 28.43
C ASN A 79 -27.14 -1.14 29.39
N PHE A 80 -26.54 -0.07 28.85
CA PHE A 80 -26.32 1.17 29.59
C PHE A 80 -27.32 2.21 29.09
N THR A 81 -28.36 2.44 29.89
CA THR A 81 -29.19 3.64 29.81
C THR A 81 -28.39 4.81 30.42
N MET A 82 -27.99 5.77 29.60
CA MET A 82 -27.36 7.01 30.07
C MET A 82 -28.43 7.99 30.56
N ASN A 83 -28.41 8.28 31.85
CA ASN A 83 -29.08 9.44 32.44
C ASN A 83 -28.36 10.72 32.00
N SER A 84 -29.16 11.71 31.60
CA SER A 84 -28.72 13.04 31.19
C SER A 84 -28.26 13.87 32.38
N THR A 85 -26.97 14.23 32.47
CA THR A 85 -26.55 15.57 32.92
C THR A 85 -25.05 15.80 32.69
N GLN A 86 -24.74 17.02 32.26
CA GLN A 86 -23.42 17.63 32.02
C GLN A 86 -22.80 17.40 30.63
N ALA A 87 -23.33 18.15 29.67
CA ALA A 87 -22.72 18.41 28.37
C ALA A 87 -21.52 19.37 28.53
N ASN A 88 -20.31 18.82 28.63
CA ASN A 88 -19.11 19.52 28.16
C ASN A 88 -19.07 19.34 26.63
N SER A 89 -19.27 20.42 25.88
CA SER A 89 -19.37 20.40 24.43
C SER A 89 -18.08 19.87 23.79
N ILE A 90 -18.14 18.62 23.33
CA ILE A 90 -17.13 18.00 22.47
C ILE A 90 -17.02 18.86 21.20
N PRO A 91 -15.81 19.24 20.73
CA PRO A 91 -15.68 19.98 19.48
C PRO A 91 -16.30 19.16 18.34
N THR A 92 -17.33 19.72 17.71
CA THR A 92 -18.00 19.12 16.57
C THR A 92 -17.04 19.13 15.38
N LEU A 93 -16.72 17.94 14.86
CA LEU A 93 -16.02 17.82 13.58
C LEU A 93 -16.92 18.39 12.48
N ASP A 94 -16.44 19.39 11.75
CA ASP A 94 -17.11 19.82 10.52
C ASP A 94 -17.07 18.68 9.48
N SER A 95 -17.96 18.75 8.49
CA SER A 95 -18.12 17.69 7.50
C SER A 95 -16.88 17.45 6.64
N THR A 96 -16.04 18.46 6.43
CA THR A 96 -14.80 18.35 5.65
C THR A 96 -13.73 17.61 6.44
N LYS A 97 -13.50 18.02 7.69
CA LYS A 97 -12.61 17.31 8.62
C LYS A 97 -13.07 15.87 8.86
N LEU A 98 -14.37 15.66 9.06
CA LEU A 98 -14.95 14.33 9.26
C LEU A 98 -14.71 13.42 8.06
N ASN A 99 -14.94 13.91 6.83
CA ASN A 99 -14.70 13.12 5.63
C ASN A 99 -13.21 12.84 5.42
N ALA A 100 -12.33 13.80 5.70
CA ALA A 100 -10.89 13.55 5.68
C ALA A 100 -10.51 12.46 6.69
N TYR A 101 -11.01 12.52 7.92
CA TYR A 101 -10.77 11.49 8.92
C TYR A 101 -11.32 10.12 8.53
N ARG A 102 -12.50 10.04 7.92
CA ARG A 102 -13.06 8.80 7.37
C ARG A 102 -12.16 8.18 6.31
N GLU A 103 -11.59 9.00 5.43
CA GLU A 103 -10.63 8.53 4.42
C GLU A 103 -9.42 7.88 5.04
N TYR A 104 -8.77 8.55 6.01
CA TYR A 104 -7.62 7.99 6.72
C TYR A 104 -7.99 6.77 7.57
N GLY A 105 -9.12 6.84 8.27
CA GLY A 105 -9.64 5.79 9.14
C GLY A 105 -9.93 4.51 8.37
N ILE A 106 -10.74 4.58 7.32
CA ILE A 106 -11.13 3.42 6.52
C ILE A 106 -9.92 2.86 5.77
N SER A 107 -9.02 3.72 5.26
CA SER A 107 -7.77 3.26 4.66
C SER A 107 -6.87 2.51 5.65
N ARG A 108 -6.80 2.96 6.91
CA ARG A 108 -6.06 2.27 7.96
C ARG A 108 -6.74 0.96 8.37
N PHE A 109 -8.06 0.96 8.48
CA PHE A 109 -8.84 -0.22 8.82
C PHE A 109 -8.71 -1.30 7.75
N GLU A 110 -8.84 -0.95 6.46
CA GLU A 110 -8.59 -1.81 5.32
C GLU A 110 -7.20 -2.46 5.39
N GLN A 111 -6.14 -1.67 5.63
CA GLN A 111 -4.78 -2.21 5.77
C GLN A 111 -4.66 -3.25 6.89
N LEU A 112 -5.34 -3.02 8.01
CA LEU A 112 -5.35 -3.94 9.14
C LEU A 112 -6.14 -5.21 8.82
N LEU A 113 -7.26 -5.09 8.09
CA LEU A 113 -8.03 -6.24 7.60
C LEU A 113 -7.21 -7.10 6.63
N LEU A 114 -6.49 -6.47 5.71
CA LEU A 114 -5.66 -7.18 4.72
C LEU A 114 -4.46 -7.92 5.35
N GLN A 115 -4.07 -7.55 6.57
CA GLN A 115 -3.04 -8.25 7.37
C GLN A 115 -3.57 -9.50 8.08
N LEU A 116 -4.89 -9.67 8.19
CA LEU A 116 -5.48 -10.81 8.89
C LEU A 116 -5.28 -12.11 8.09
N PRO A 117 -5.29 -13.27 8.78
CA PRO A 117 -5.23 -14.57 8.12
C PRO A 117 -6.27 -14.71 6.98
N PRO A 118 -6.04 -15.62 6.02
CA PRO A 118 -6.93 -15.81 4.88
C PRO A 118 -8.30 -16.40 5.25
N GLN A 119 -8.52 -16.74 6.52
CA GLN A 119 -9.80 -17.21 7.04
C GLN A 119 -10.65 -16.03 7.54
N PRO A 120 -11.99 -16.19 7.59
CA PRO A 120 -12.89 -15.20 8.18
C PRO A 120 -12.49 -14.80 9.60
N HIS A 121 -12.42 -13.49 9.84
CA HIS A 121 -12.16 -12.89 11.13
C HIS A 121 -13.38 -12.10 11.61
N GLU A 122 -13.48 -11.81 12.90
CA GLU A 122 -14.61 -11.04 13.45
C GLU A 122 -14.71 -9.63 12.85
N ALA A 123 -13.56 -9.03 12.54
CA ALA A 123 -13.49 -7.74 11.84
C ALA A 123 -14.11 -7.79 10.42
N ASP A 124 -14.12 -8.96 9.76
CA ASP A 124 -14.83 -9.15 8.49
C ASP A 124 -16.35 -9.13 8.68
N ARG A 125 -16.85 -9.70 9.79
CA ARG A 125 -18.28 -9.62 10.12
C ARG A 125 -18.69 -8.20 10.47
N PHE A 126 -17.82 -7.44 11.15
CA PHE A 126 -18.08 -6.02 11.37
C PHE A 126 -18.22 -5.27 10.04
N LEU A 127 -17.28 -5.46 9.12
CA LEU A 127 -17.32 -4.78 7.82
C LEU A 127 -18.57 -5.15 7.00
N ASP A 128 -18.93 -6.44 6.94
CA ASP A 128 -20.18 -6.90 6.31
C ASP A 128 -21.41 -6.25 6.96
N ASN A 129 -21.52 -6.27 8.29
CA ASN A 129 -22.65 -5.69 9.01
C ASN A 129 -22.75 -4.17 8.82
N ALA A 130 -21.62 -3.46 8.82
CA ALA A 130 -21.57 -2.03 8.58
C ALA A 130 -22.11 -1.67 7.19
N ILE A 131 -21.71 -2.42 6.16
CA ILE A 131 -22.23 -2.25 4.80
C ILE A 131 -23.73 -2.53 4.76
N ARG A 132 -24.20 -3.61 5.37
CA ARG A 132 -25.62 -3.96 5.42
C ARG A 132 -26.46 -2.90 6.09
N GLN A 133 -26.00 -2.41 7.25
CA GLN A 133 -26.66 -1.35 8.00
C GLN A 133 -26.83 -0.09 7.15
N LEU A 134 -25.75 0.37 6.50
CA LEU A 134 -25.78 1.58 5.68
C LEU A 134 -26.53 1.42 4.36
N THR A 135 -26.78 0.18 3.91
CA THR A 135 -27.52 -0.12 2.68
C THR A 135 -28.96 -0.59 2.91
N GLY A 136 -29.38 -0.78 4.17
CA GLY A 136 -30.69 -1.31 4.52
C GLY A 136 -30.86 -2.81 4.24
N LEU A 137 -29.77 -3.56 4.08
CA LEU A 137 -29.82 -5.02 3.89
C LEU A 137 -30.05 -5.73 5.23
N PRO A 138 -30.74 -6.89 5.23
CA PRO A 138 -30.90 -7.69 6.44
C PRO A 138 -29.55 -8.23 6.93
N PRO A 139 -29.35 -8.40 8.25
CA PRO A 139 -28.16 -9.01 8.82
C PRO A 139 -27.86 -10.38 8.20
N ALA A 140 -26.58 -10.69 7.99
CA ALA A 140 -26.18 -12.02 7.53
C ALA A 140 -26.51 -13.09 8.61
N PRO A 141 -26.92 -14.31 8.21
CA PRO A 141 -27.02 -15.43 9.14
C PRO A 141 -25.69 -15.65 9.87
N ALA A 142 -25.73 -15.99 11.16
CA ALA A 142 -24.52 -16.19 11.97
C ALA A 142 -23.59 -17.28 11.39
N THR A 143 -24.17 -18.29 10.75
CA THR A 143 -23.45 -19.39 10.10
C THR A 143 -22.93 -19.05 8.69
N ALA A 144 -23.37 -17.94 8.10
CA ALA A 144 -22.94 -17.53 6.78
C ALA A 144 -21.49 -17.01 6.80
N HIS A 145 -20.80 -17.24 5.69
CA HIS A 145 -19.52 -16.59 5.41
C HIS A 145 -19.71 -15.07 5.37
N PRO A 146 -18.76 -14.25 5.87
CA PRO A 146 -18.83 -12.80 5.72
C PRO A 146 -19.03 -12.40 4.24
N TYR A 147 -19.73 -11.30 4.00
CA TYR A 147 -20.01 -10.76 2.66
C TYR A 147 -20.97 -11.59 1.79
N HIS A 148 -21.56 -12.66 2.34
CA HIS A 148 -22.48 -13.53 1.62
C HIS A 148 -23.71 -12.75 1.11
N GLY A 149 -23.92 -12.74 -0.21
CA GLY A 149 -25.03 -12.02 -0.84
C GLY A 149 -24.81 -10.51 -0.98
N ILE A 150 -23.66 -9.98 -0.55
CA ILE A 150 -23.19 -8.62 -0.92
C ILE A 150 -22.29 -8.72 -2.15
N TYR A 151 -21.38 -9.70 -2.15
CA TYR A 151 -20.51 -10.04 -3.28
C TYR A 151 -20.70 -11.52 -3.68
N GLY A 152 -20.28 -11.89 -4.89
CA GLY A 152 -20.30 -13.28 -5.35
C GLY A 152 -19.37 -14.17 -4.51
N THR A 153 -19.58 -15.49 -4.46
CA THR A 153 -18.89 -16.40 -3.52
C THR A 153 -17.51 -16.90 -3.96
N SER A 154 -17.03 -16.48 -5.14
CA SER A 154 -15.82 -17.03 -5.77
C SER A 154 -14.52 -16.28 -5.46
N PHE A 155 -14.52 -15.38 -4.46
CA PHE A 155 -13.37 -14.52 -4.16
C PHE A 155 -12.66 -14.88 -2.86
N THR A 156 -11.41 -14.42 -2.73
CA THR A 156 -10.59 -14.59 -1.52
C THR A 156 -10.99 -13.59 -0.44
N MET A 157 -10.69 -13.88 0.83
CA MET A 157 -10.92 -12.93 1.93
C MET A 157 -10.28 -11.56 1.70
N SER A 158 -9.07 -11.51 1.12
CA SER A 158 -8.41 -10.26 0.77
C SER A 158 -9.22 -9.42 -0.22
N HIS A 159 -9.86 -10.07 -1.21
CA HIS A 159 -10.69 -9.37 -2.19
C HIS A 159 -11.98 -8.84 -1.55
N TYR A 160 -12.62 -9.62 -0.67
CA TYR A 160 -13.80 -9.13 0.04
C TYR A 160 -13.48 -7.98 1.00
N ARG A 161 -12.32 -8.01 1.67
CA ARG A 161 -11.86 -6.94 2.57
C ARG A 161 -11.60 -5.64 1.82
N ASP A 162 -10.93 -5.72 0.67
CA ASP A 162 -10.67 -4.58 -0.23
C ASP A 162 -12.01 -4.00 -0.73
N GLY A 163 -12.82 -4.80 -1.43
CA GLY A 163 -14.11 -4.35 -1.97
C GLY A 163 -15.12 -3.89 -0.91
N GLY A 164 -15.11 -4.54 0.26
CA GLY A 164 -15.93 -4.15 1.42
C GLY A 164 -15.50 -2.81 2.01
N SER A 165 -14.20 -2.56 2.11
CA SER A 165 -13.67 -1.29 2.63
C SER A 165 -13.94 -0.14 1.66
N ASP A 166 -13.78 -0.38 0.34
CA ASP A 166 -14.20 0.56 -0.71
C ASP A 166 -15.69 0.90 -0.58
N ARG A 167 -16.55 -0.10 -0.40
CA ARG A 167 -17.99 0.11 -0.27
C ARG A 167 -18.35 0.85 1.01
N LEU A 168 -17.73 0.51 2.14
CA LEU A 168 -17.93 1.21 3.41
C LEU A 168 -17.51 2.69 3.31
N ARG A 169 -16.41 2.96 2.60
CA ARG A 169 -15.92 4.33 2.31
C ARG A 169 -16.98 5.16 1.61
N GLU A 170 -17.52 4.66 0.49
CA GLU A 170 -18.57 5.35 -0.26
C GLU A 170 -19.83 5.62 0.58
N LEU A 171 -20.21 4.67 1.43
CA LEU A 171 -21.45 4.75 2.21
C LEU A 171 -21.32 5.71 3.40
N LEU A 172 -20.17 5.72 4.09
CA LEU A 172 -19.94 6.62 5.21
C LEU A 172 -19.70 8.06 4.75
N GLN A 173 -19.04 8.28 3.62
CA GLN A 173 -18.88 9.63 3.05
C GLN A 173 -20.21 10.34 2.75
N LYS A 174 -21.29 9.57 2.47
CA LYS A 174 -22.64 10.12 2.26
C LYS A 174 -23.32 10.58 3.56
N GLN A 175 -22.75 10.26 4.72
CA GLN A 175 -23.29 10.69 6.00
C GLN A 175 -22.78 12.09 6.32
N ASN A 176 -23.69 13.07 6.41
CA ASN A 176 -23.31 14.46 6.65
C ASN A 176 -22.88 14.74 8.11
N GLN A 177 -23.08 13.78 9.00
CA GLN A 177 -22.76 13.86 10.42
C GLN A 177 -22.02 12.61 10.88
N LEU A 178 -21.46 12.67 12.08
CA LEU A 178 -20.80 11.53 12.72
C LEU A 178 -21.78 10.35 12.82
N HIS A 179 -21.32 9.18 12.42
CA HIS A 179 -22.10 7.95 12.50
C HIS A 179 -21.54 7.05 13.61
N ALA A 180 -22.37 6.22 14.24
CA ALA A 180 -21.90 5.29 15.28
C ALA A 180 -20.78 4.34 14.78
N LEU A 181 -20.81 4.02 13.49
CA LEU A 181 -19.76 3.24 12.84
C LEU A 181 -18.39 3.95 12.84
N ASP A 182 -18.34 5.28 12.84
CA ASP A 182 -17.06 6.01 12.92
C ASP A 182 -16.34 5.72 14.25
N GLU A 183 -17.10 5.63 15.35
CA GLU A 183 -16.55 5.28 16.65
C GLU A 183 -16.07 3.84 16.71
N GLU A 184 -16.80 2.93 16.06
CA GLU A 184 -16.45 1.51 16.08
C GLU A 184 -15.25 1.21 15.18
N ILE A 185 -15.11 1.89 14.04
CA ILE A 185 -13.93 1.83 13.18
C ILE A 185 -12.70 2.34 13.96
N ASP A 186 -12.78 3.48 14.64
CA ASP A 186 -11.69 3.98 15.51
C ASP A 186 -11.31 2.95 16.58
N ARG A 187 -12.30 2.37 17.27
CA ARG A 187 -12.07 1.33 18.28
C ARG A 187 -11.33 0.13 17.71
N LEU A 188 -11.75 -0.35 16.54
CA LEU A 188 -11.13 -1.50 15.88
C LEU A 188 -9.71 -1.19 15.41
N ILE A 189 -9.48 0.00 14.84
CA ILE A 189 -8.12 0.43 14.46
C ILE A 189 -7.19 0.43 15.67
N ARG A 190 -7.66 0.96 16.81
CA ARG A 190 -6.88 0.98 18.05
C ARG A 190 -6.60 -0.43 18.55
N LEU A 191 -7.63 -1.27 18.65
CA LEU A 191 -7.50 -2.64 19.12
C LEU A 191 -6.55 -3.46 18.24
N MET A 192 -6.71 -3.39 16.92
CA MET A 192 -5.89 -4.12 15.96
C MET A 192 -4.47 -3.56 15.83
N SER A 193 -4.23 -2.32 16.28
CA SER A 193 -2.90 -1.68 16.29
C SER A 193 -2.26 -1.65 17.68
N ASP A 194 -2.85 -2.32 18.68
CA ASP A 194 -2.40 -2.31 20.09
C ASP A 194 -2.21 -0.90 20.67
N LEU A 195 -3.13 0.00 20.33
CA LEU A 195 -3.14 1.39 20.78
C LEU A 195 -4.07 1.56 21.99
N PRO A 196 -3.79 2.54 22.87
CA PRO A 196 -4.70 2.85 23.98
C PRO A 196 -6.08 3.25 23.46
N ALA A 197 -7.09 2.93 24.27
CA ALA A 197 -8.47 3.31 24.02
C ALA A 197 -8.59 4.83 23.79
N ARG A 198 -9.53 5.20 22.92
CA ARG A 198 -9.86 6.62 22.67
C ARG A 198 -10.20 7.30 24.00
N PRO A 199 -9.57 8.44 24.34
CA PRO A 199 -9.92 9.18 25.55
C PRO A 199 -11.40 9.57 25.57
N ALA A 200 -12.02 9.50 26.75
CA ALA A 200 -13.42 9.89 26.91
C ALA A 200 -13.65 11.33 26.42
N GLY A 201 -14.72 11.54 25.65
CA GLY A 201 -15.07 12.85 25.08
C GLY A 201 -14.24 13.30 23.87
N SER A 202 -13.28 12.51 23.37
CA SER A 202 -12.58 12.83 22.12
C SER A 202 -13.35 12.31 20.91
N PRO A 203 -13.54 13.05 19.80
CA PRO A 203 -14.13 12.51 18.58
C PRO A 203 -13.32 11.32 18.01
N PRO A 204 -13.94 10.39 17.24
CA PRO A 204 -13.20 9.32 16.58
C PRO A 204 -12.15 9.85 15.62
N TYR A 205 -11.11 9.05 15.36
CA TYR A 205 -9.97 9.33 14.47
C TYR A 205 -9.00 10.42 14.95
N VAL A 206 -9.45 11.31 15.83
CA VAL A 206 -8.62 12.32 16.46
C VAL A 206 -7.50 11.63 17.27
N ARG A 207 -6.26 12.07 17.05
CA ARG A 207 -5.01 11.47 17.58
C ARG A 207 -4.61 10.11 16.97
N LEU A 208 -5.45 9.49 16.13
CA LEU A 208 -4.97 8.41 15.24
C LEU A 208 -4.28 8.99 14.01
N PHE A 209 -4.80 10.11 13.52
CA PHE A 209 -4.29 10.79 12.33
C PHE A 209 -4.09 12.27 12.61
N ILE A 210 -3.04 12.82 12.01
CA ILE A 210 -2.83 14.25 11.88
C ILE A 210 -3.33 14.62 10.50
N LEU A 211 -4.38 15.44 10.41
CA LEU A 211 -4.85 15.93 9.12
C LEU A 211 -3.78 16.87 8.52
N PRO A 212 -3.65 16.94 7.19
CA PRO A 212 -2.66 17.80 6.54
C PRO A 212 -2.72 19.27 6.97
N GLU A 213 -3.92 19.78 7.25
CA GLU A 213 -4.18 21.14 7.75
C GLU A 213 -3.78 21.36 9.21
N ASP A 214 -3.73 20.29 10.01
CA ASP A 214 -3.35 20.31 11.43
C ASP A 214 -1.89 19.88 11.63
N ALA A 215 -1.17 19.56 10.54
CA ALA A 215 0.25 19.24 10.59
C ALA A 215 1.06 20.50 10.94
N PRO A 216 2.13 20.39 11.75
CA PRO A 216 2.99 21.52 12.03
C PRO A 216 3.46 22.16 10.72
N PRO A 217 3.51 23.50 10.64
CA PRO A 217 3.90 24.20 9.43
C PRO A 217 5.23 23.64 8.97
N GLN A 218 5.22 23.05 7.78
CA GLN A 218 6.43 22.61 7.12
C GLN A 218 7.35 23.84 7.00
N PRO A 219 8.68 23.70 7.15
CA PRO A 219 9.59 24.81 6.92
C PRO A 219 9.24 25.44 5.57
N THR A 220 8.85 26.71 5.62
CA THR A 220 8.42 27.47 4.46
C THR A 220 9.56 27.51 3.46
N PRO A 221 9.37 27.06 2.20
CA PRO A 221 10.18 27.56 1.10
C PRO A 221 10.05 29.10 1.10
N PRO A 222 11.10 29.84 0.74
CA PRO A 222 11.11 31.29 0.84
C PRO A 222 9.85 31.92 0.25
N ASN A 223 9.28 32.82 1.05
CA ASN A 223 8.01 33.51 0.92
C ASN A 223 7.67 33.94 -0.52
N THR A 224 6.46 33.62 -0.97
CA THR A 224 5.80 34.42 -2.03
C THR A 224 4.29 34.46 -1.81
N GLN A 225 3.87 35.25 -0.83
CA GLN A 225 2.56 35.91 -0.87
C GLN A 225 2.77 37.40 -1.14
N ALA A 226 2.76 37.78 -2.42
CA ALA A 226 2.47 39.12 -2.89
C ALA A 226 2.01 39.00 -4.36
N ASN A 227 0.77 39.43 -4.64
CA ASN A 227 0.17 39.57 -5.97
C ASN A 227 0.30 38.36 -6.90
N TYR A 228 -0.73 37.50 -7.00
CA TYR A 228 -0.74 36.40 -7.97
C TYR A 228 -0.50 36.91 -9.40
N PRO A 229 0.68 36.66 -9.99
CA PRO A 229 0.91 36.75 -11.42
C PRO A 229 0.34 35.47 -12.06
N PRO A 230 0.20 35.39 -13.40
CA PRO A 230 -0.67 34.40 -14.04
C PRO A 230 -0.31 32.95 -13.70
N ALA A 231 -1.33 32.07 -13.76
CA ALA A 231 -1.34 30.69 -13.29
C ALA A 231 -0.08 29.86 -13.64
N LYS A 232 0.46 29.14 -12.64
CA LYS A 232 1.51 28.12 -12.82
C LYS A 232 1.12 27.12 -13.93
N LYS A 233 2.08 26.75 -14.77
CA LYS A 233 1.91 25.78 -15.87
C LYS A 233 1.38 24.45 -15.33
N GLN A 234 0.12 24.15 -15.63
CA GLN A 234 -0.46 22.82 -15.39
C GLN A 234 -0.14 21.92 -16.59
N PHE A 235 0.46 20.76 -16.32
CA PHE A 235 0.79 19.79 -17.38
C PHE A 235 -0.39 18.86 -17.67
N VAL A 236 -1.16 18.49 -16.65
CA VAL A 236 -2.34 17.63 -16.75
C VAL A 236 -3.45 18.06 -15.80
N THR A 237 -4.70 17.80 -16.20
CA THR A 237 -5.91 17.99 -15.37
C THR A 237 -6.35 16.68 -14.70
N PRO A 238 -7.16 16.74 -13.62
CA PRO A 238 -7.74 15.53 -13.01
C PRO A 238 -8.52 14.69 -14.02
N ASP A 239 -9.30 15.33 -14.91
CA ASP A 239 -10.09 14.63 -15.91
C ASP A 239 -9.21 13.90 -16.93
N GLN A 240 -8.09 14.50 -17.36
CA GLN A 240 -7.11 13.81 -18.19
C GLN A 240 -6.55 12.58 -17.46
N ILE A 241 -6.19 12.70 -16.18
CA ILE A 241 -5.68 11.56 -15.40
C ILE A 241 -6.73 10.45 -15.30
N LEU A 242 -7.99 10.78 -15.02
CA LEU A 242 -9.09 9.81 -14.93
C LEU A 242 -9.35 9.11 -16.27
N GLN A 243 -9.28 9.86 -17.38
CA GLN A 243 -9.34 9.27 -18.72
C GLN A 243 -8.19 8.29 -18.95
N ILE A 244 -6.97 8.61 -18.54
CA ILE A 244 -5.80 7.72 -18.66
C ILE A 244 -5.97 6.46 -17.81
N ILE A 245 -6.45 6.60 -16.57
CA ILE A 245 -6.77 5.45 -15.69
C ILE A 245 -7.87 4.58 -16.33
N GLY A 246 -8.84 5.21 -16.98
CA GLY A 246 -10.02 4.54 -17.55
C GLY A 246 -11.06 4.15 -16.47
N SER A 247 -11.06 4.85 -15.34
CA SER A 247 -12.00 4.66 -14.25
C SER A 247 -12.18 5.98 -13.49
N THR A 248 -13.41 6.22 -13.02
CA THR A 248 -13.76 7.38 -12.19
C THR A 248 -13.85 7.06 -10.70
N GLN A 249 -13.64 5.79 -10.31
CA GLN A 249 -13.78 5.32 -8.92
C GLN A 249 -12.86 6.06 -7.93
N LEU A 250 -11.72 6.58 -8.39
CA LEU A 250 -10.74 7.28 -7.56
C LEU A 250 -10.70 8.79 -7.82
N ARG A 251 -11.81 9.40 -8.25
CA ARG A 251 -11.90 10.83 -8.63
C ARG A 251 -11.30 11.76 -7.57
N ASP A 252 -11.74 11.66 -6.32
CA ASP A 252 -11.32 12.58 -5.27
C ASP A 252 -9.83 12.42 -4.93
N ARG A 253 -9.35 11.18 -4.93
CA ARG A 253 -7.91 10.89 -4.78
C ARG A 253 -7.10 11.48 -5.93
N VAL A 254 -7.56 11.35 -7.17
CA VAL A 254 -6.89 11.93 -8.33
C VAL A 254 -6.87 13.46 -8.23
N ILE A 255 -7.98 14.09 -7.84
CA ILE A 255 -8.04 15.54 -7.60
C ILE A 255 -7.01 15.94 -6.54
N ALA A 256 -6.96 15.25 -5.40
CA ALA A 256 -6.01 15.53 -4.32
C ALA A 256 -4.54 15.32 -4.73
N MET A 257 -4.25 14.34 -5.60
CA MET A 257 -2.88 14.06 -6.07
C MET A 257 -2.44 14.98 -7.21
N THR A 258 -3.36 15.56 -7.98
CA THR A 258 -3.05 16.32 -9.20
C THR A 258 -2.06 17.48 -8.97
N PRO A 259 -2.18 18.30 -7.91
CA PRO A 259 -1.18 19.34 -7.62
C PRO A 259 0.22 18.76 -7.42
N GLY A 260 0.34 17.66 -6.67
CA GLY A 260 1.60 16.95 -6.44
C GLY A 260 2.18 16.32 -7.71
N ILE A 261 1.32 15.81 -8.61
CA ILE A 261 1.71 15.29 -9.92
C ILE A 261 2.32 16.41 -10.79
N ASN A 262 1.61 17.53 -10.95
CA ASN A 262 2.10 18.65 -11.76
C ASN A 262 3.40 19.25 -11.19
N ALA A 263 3.50 19.40 -9.87
CA ALA A 263 4.74 19.85 -9.21
C ALA A 263 5.90 18.86 -9.42
N THR A 264 5.62 17.55 -9.43
CA THR A 264 6.61 16.52 -9.73
C THR A 264 7.08 16.62 -11.19
N PHE A 265 6.17 16.82 -12.13
CA PHE A 265 6.51 16.96 -13.55
C PHE A 265 7.38 18.18 -13.82
N GLU A 266 7.09 19.29 -13.16
CA GLU A 266 7.94 20.48 -13.21
C GLU A 266 9.33 20.22 -12.61
N LYS A 267 9.38 19.72 -11.37
CA LYS A 267 10.62 19.53 -10.60
C LYS A 267 11.60 18.54 -11.25
N PHE A 268 11.09 17.50 -11.91
CA PHE A 268 11.92 16.42 -12.47
C PHE A 268 11.91 16.40 -14.01
N GLU A 269 11.50 17.51 -14.64
CA GLU A 269 11.52 17.68 -16.10
C GLU A 269 10.77 16.59 -16.88
N ILE A 270 9.69 16.07 -16.29
CA ILE A 270 8.76 15.14 -16.95
C ILE A 270 7.71 16.01 -17.65
N ASN A 271 8.17 16.84 -18.56
CA ASN A 271 7.48 18.06 -19.00
C ASN A 271 7.12 18.08 -20.50
N THR A 272 7.36 16.97 -21.21
CA THR A 272 6.83 16.74 -22.56
C THR A 272 5.65 15.77 -22.50
N PRO A 273 4.66 15.88 -23.40
CA PRO A 273 3.52 14.95 -23.44
C PRO A 273 3.94 13.48 -23.49
N LEU A 274 5.00 13.15 -24.23
CA LEU A 274 5.52 11.79 -24.34
C LEU A 274 6.16 11.30 -23.03
N ARG A 275 6.96 12.14 -22.34
CA ARG A 275 7.52 11.81 -21.01
C ARG A 275 6.42 11.56 -20.00
N ILE A 276 5.41 12.41 -19.98
CA ILE A 276 4.23 12.28 -19.10
C ILE A 276 3.49 10.97 -19.40
N ALA A 277 3.30 10.64 -20.68
CA ALA A 277 2.63 9.41 -21.08
C ALA A 277 3.40 8.15 -20.62
N HIS A 278 4.72 8.12 -20.79
CA HIS A 278 5.58 7.05 -20.29
C HIS A 278 5.57 6.97 -18.77
N PHE A 279 5.58 8.10 -18.08
CA PHE A 279 5.48 8.13 -16.63
C PHE A 279 4.19 7.49 -16.14
N PHE A 280 3.03 7.91 -16.66
CA PHE A 280 1.74 7.30 -16.33
C PHE A 280 1.67 5.81 -16.69
N GLY A 281 2.23 5.41 -17.84
CA GLY A 281 2.33 4.01 -18.25
C GLY A 281 2.98 3.11 -17.19
N GLN A 282 3.96 3.64 -16.46
CA GLN A 282 4.64 2.93 -15.39
C GLN A 282 3.90 3.05 -14.06
N VAL A 283 3.65 4.26 -13.57
CA VAL A 283 3.14 4.46 -12.20
C VAL A 283 1.72 3.94 -12.01
N LEU A 284 0.88 3.96 -13.05
CA LEU A 284 -0.47 3.40 -12.97
C LEU A 284 -0.43 1.87 -12.91
N HIS A 285 0.52 1.22 -13.58
CA HIS A 285 0.72 -0.21 -13.41
C HIS A 285 1.20 -0.54 -12.00
N GLU A 286 2.22 0.16 -11.49
CA GLU A 286 2.82 -0.12 -10.19
C GLU A 286 1.88 0.10 -9.00
N SER A 287 0.94 1.03 -9.13
CA SER A 287 0.01 1.40 -8.06
C SER A 287 -1.40 0.84 -8.24
N GLY A 288 -1.65 0.05 -9.29
CA GLY A 288 -3.00 -0.41 -9.64
C GLY A 288 -3.95 0.76 -9.91
N GLY A 289 -3.50 1.76 -10.66
CA GLY A 289 -4.25 2.97 -10.98
C GLY A 289 -4.38 3.95 -9.80
N PHE A 290 -3.33 4.08 -8.99
CA PHE A 290 -3.31 4.84 -7.72
C PHE A 290 -4.17 4.26 -6.58
N ARG A 291 -4.65 3.02 -6.72
CA ARG A 291 -5.33 2.28 -5.65
C ARG A 291 -4.39 2.04 -4.47
N TYR A 292 -3.16 1.62 -4.75
CA TYR A 292 -2.17 1.24 -3.74
C TYR A 292 -1.01 2.23 -3.66
N LEU A 293 -0.95 2.99 -2.57
CA LEU A 293 0.20 3.85 -2.21
C LEU A 293 1.10 3.22 -1.15
N ARG A 294 0.76 2.02 -0.70
CA ARG A 294 1.53 1.20 0.23
C ARG A 294 1.37 -0.25 -0.19
N GLU A 295 2.45 -1.00 -0.14
CA GLU A 295 2.43 -2.45 -0.32
C GLU A 295 1.51 -3.08 0.74
N ILE A 296 0.67 -4.02 0.33
CA ILE A 296 -0.12 -4.81 1.28
C ILE A 296 0.87 -5.70 2.04
N TRP A 297 1.13 -5.37 3.30
CA TRP A 297 2.04 -6.13 4.14
C TRP A 297 1.31 -7.29 4.81
N GLY A 298 1.87 -8.50 4.74
CA GLY A 298 1.37 -9.68 5.42
C GLY A 298 2.30 -10.83 5.08
N PRO A 299 3.25 -11.20 5.96
CA PRO A 299 4.57 -11.71 5.61
C PRO A 299 4.54 -12.88 4.62
N THR A 300 4.55 -12.54 3.33
CA THR A 300 4.64 -13.51 2.24
C THR A 300 6.06 -14.04 2.12
N ASP A 301 6.25 -15.15 1.43
CA ASP A 301 7.58 -15.70 1.14
C ASP A 301 8.51 -14.67 0.49
N ALA A 302 7.94 -13.77 -0.32
CA ALA A 302 8.67 -12.65 -0.91
C ALA A 302 9.02 -11.58 0.13
N GLN A 303 8.06 -11.15 0.95
CA GLN A 303 8.25 -10.09 1.95
C GLN A 303 9.18 -10.51 3.07
N ARG A 304 9.22 -11.80 3.44
CA ARG A 304 10.20 -12.34 4.40
C ARG A 304 11.64 -12.11 3.94
N ARG A 305 11.87 -11.97 2.63
CA ARG A 305 13.21 -11.65 2.10
C ARG A 305 13.59 -10.19 2.31
N TYR A 306 12.68 -9.29 2.70
CA TYR A 306 13.07 -7.92 3.04
C TYR A 306 13.71 -7.84 4.43
N GLU A 307 13.53 -8.85 5.27
CA GLU A 307 14.12 -8.93 6.60
C GLU A 307 15.55 -9.50 6.57
N PRO A 308 16.49 -8.99 7.39
CA PRO A 308 17.79 -9.62 7.59
C PRO A 308 17.66 -11.08 8.06
N PRO A 309 18.61 -11.97 7.71
CA PRO A 309 19.87 -11.71 7.02
C PRO A 309 19.81 -11.94 5.49
N SER A 310 18.62 -11.90 4.88
CA SER A 310 18.45 -12.24 3.46
C SER A 310 19.32 -11.40 2.52
N SER A 311 19.69 -11.96 1.37
CA SER A 311 20.44 -11.23 0.32
C SER A 311 19.68 -10.01 -0.22
N LEU A 312 18.35 -10.08 -0.25
CA LEU A 312 17.51 -8.96 -0.67
C LEU A 312 17.49 -7.87 0.41
N ALA A 313 17.40 -8.24 1.70
CA ALA A 313 17.50 -7.28 2.81
C ALA A 313 18.82 -6.49 2.76
N LYS A 314 19.94 -7.20 2.54
CA LYS A 314 21.27 -6.57 2.34
C LYS A 314 21.27 -5.60 1.16
N THR A 315 20.64 -5.96 0.04
CA THR A 315 20.55 -5.10 -1.14
C THR A 315 19.70 -3.85 -0.87
N LEU A 316 18.63 -4.00 -0.09
CA LEU A 316 17.73 -2.92 0.33
C LEU A 316 18.31 -2.03 1.44
N GLY A 317 19.46 -2.41 2.01
CA GLY A 317 20.06 -1.76 3.17
C GLY A 317 19.33 -2.02 4.48
N ASN A 318 18.42 -3.00 4.49
CA ASN A 318 17.73 -3.44 5.69
C ASN A 318 18.77 -4.20 6.54
N THR A 319 19.07 -3.67 7.71
CA THR A 319 20.15 -4.14 8.59
C THR A 319 19.65 -4.56 9.96
N GLN A 320 18.47 -4.07 10.36
CA GLN A 320 17.86 -4.40 11.65
C GLN A 320 16.62 -5.27 11.49
N PRO A 321 16.32 -6.15 12.47
CA PRO A 321 15.03 -6.83 12.53
C PRO A 321 13.88 -5.81 12.49
N GLY A 322 12.88 -6.07 11.63
CA GLY A 322 11.73 -5.20 11.41
C GLY A 322 11.93 -4.17 10.30
N ASP A 323 13.12 -4.05 9.71
CA ASP A 323 13.38 -3.13 8.60
C ASP A 323 12.59 -3.49 7.35
N GLY A 324 12.31 -4.77 7.12
CA GLY A 324 11.52 -5.22 5.99
C GLY A 324 10.12 -4.61 6.01
N ALA A 325 9.43 -4.76 7.14
CA ALA A 325 8.12 -4.15 7.33
C ALA A 325 8.19 -2.62 7.39
N ARG A 326 9.14 -2.07 8.16
CA ARG A 326 9.27 -0.61 8.33
C ARG A 326 9.48 0.09 6.98
N TYR A 327 10.34 -0.46 6.13
CA TYR A 327 10.70 0.09 4.82
C TYR A 327 10.07 -0.70 3.66
N MET A 328 8.85 -1.20 3.83
CA MET A 328 8.03 -1.78 2.76
C MET A 328 7.81 -0.79 1.60
N GLY A 329 7.30 -1.30 0.46
CA GLY A 329 6.98 -0.46 -0.68
C GLY A 329 5.95 0.62 -0.35
N ARG A 330 6.25 1.88 -0.69
CA ARG A 330 5.32 3.01 -0.59
C ARG A 330 5.41 3.94 -1.80
N GLY A 331 4.35 4.72 -2.01
CA GLY A 331 4.21 5.64 -3.13
C GLY A 331 3.88 4.93 -4.45
N VAL A 332 3.70 5.71 -5.51
CA VAL A 332 3.20 5.19 -6.79
C VAL A 332 4.23 4.38 -7.59
N ILE A 333 5.50 4.36 -7.14
CA ILE A 333 6.60 3.58 -7.74
C ILE A 333 7.09 2.45 -6.80
N GLN A 334 6.44 2.25 -5.65
CA GLN A 334 6.84 1.27 -4.63
C GLN A 334 8.31 1.46 -4.18
N LEU A 335 8.61 2.60 -3.55
CA LEU A 335 9.91 2.86 -2.93
C LEU A 335 10.11 1.91 -1.73
N THR A 336 11.11 1.04 -1.81
CA THR A 336 11.32 -0.05 -0.84
C THR A 336 12.76 -0.06 -0.30
N GLY A 337 12.94 -0.33 0.98
CA GLY A 337 14.24 -0.57 1.62
C GLY A 337 14.88 0.66 2.26
N ARG A 338 15.50 0.47 3.44
CA ARG A 338 16.11 1.54 4.26
C ARG A 338 17.03 2.45 3.45
N SER A 339 17.89 1.89 2.60
CA SER A 339 18.82 2.66 1.76
C SER A 339 18.10 3.65 0.85
N ASN A 340 16.91 3.30 0.36
CA ASN A 340 16.14 4.14 -0.57
C ASN A 340 15.41 5.24 0.15
N TYR A 341 14.83 4.92 1.31
CA TYR A 341 14.26 5.95 2.18
C TYR A 341 15.33 6.95 2.62
N ALA A 342 16.56 6.50 2.94
CA ALA A 342 17.66 7.39 3.30
C ALA A 342 18.11 8.30 2.14
N GLN A 343 18.27 7.76 0.94
CA GLN A 343 18.64 8.54 -0.24
C GLN A 343 17.55 9.55 -0.62
N PHE A 344 16.29 9.13 -0.59
CA PHE A 344 15.16 10.01 -0.85
C PHE A 344 15.03 11.10 0.23
N SER A 345 15.30 10.76 1.49
CA SER A 345 15.34 11.73 2.60
C SER A 345 16.37 12.83 2.35
N LYS A 346 17.59 12.44 1.97
CA LYS A 346 18.65 13.38 1.61
C LYS A 346 18.25 14.26 0.43
N ALA A 347 17.60 13.71 -0.59
CA ALA A 347 17.21 14.44 -1.78
C ALA A 347 16.10 15.46 -1.53
N MET A 348 15.19 15.18 -0.59
CA MET A 348 14.04 16.05 -0.31
C MET A 348 14.22 16.93 0.93
N GLY A 349 15.23 16.68 1.77
CA GLY A 349 15.41 17.38 3.04
C GLY A 349 14.38 16.98 4.12
N VAL A 350 13.75 15.81 3.99
CA VAL A 350 12.69 15.30 4.88
C VAL A 350 13.10 13.93 5.40
N ASP A 351 12.99 13.67 6.70
CA ASP A 351 13.40 12.38 7.28
C ASP A 351 12.33 11.29 7.12
N PHE A 352 12.37 10.61 5.98
CA PHE A 352 11.56 9.42 5.71
C PHE A 352 12.11 8.14 6.35
N VAL A 353 13.33 8.16 6.90
CA VAL A 353 13.87 7.00 7.62
C VAL A 353 13.21 6.88 8.99
N ALA A 354 13.05 8.02 9.67
CA ALA A 354 12.25 8.14 10.88
C ALA A 354 10.76 7.99 10.60
N ASN A 355 10.26 8.63 9.52
CA ASN A 355 8.84 8.71 9.18
C ASN A 355 8.51 8.09 7.81
N PRO A 356 8.66 6.77 7.62
CA PRO A 356 8.53 6.12 6.31
C PRO A 356 7.11 6.24 5.74
N ASP A 357 6.10 6.35 6.58
CA ASP A 357 4.70 6.47 6.16
C ASP A 357 4.40 7.73 5.37
N LEU A 358 5.19 8.80 5.52
CA LEU A 358 5.05 10.02 4.73
C LEU A 358 5.20 9.75 3.23
N VAL A 359 5.97 8.74 2.81
CA VAL A 359 6.13 8.37 1.39
C VAL A 359 4.80 7.91 0.77
N ALA A 360 3.83 7.44 1.57
CA ALA A 360 2.50 7.08 1.09
C ALA A 360 1.51 8.27 1.04
N SER A 361 1.90 9.47 1.50
CA SER A 361 1.05 10.65 1.41
C SER A 361 0.89 11.13 -0.05
N PRO A 362 -0.22 11.78 -0.43
CA PRO A 362 -0.47 12.21 -1.81
C PRO A 362 0.68 13.00 -2.44
N GLN A 363 1.31 13.90 -1.70
CA GLN A 363 2.43 14.71 -2.17
C GLN A 363 3.70 13.89 -2.40
N TYR A 364 4.13 13.12 -1.40
CA TYR A 364 5.42 12.41 -1.46
C TYR A 364 5.34 11.12 -2.28
N ALA A 365 4.17 10.51 -2.40
CA ALA A 365 3.96 9.30 -3.20
C ALA A 365 4.37 9.49 -4.65
N VAL A 366 4.04 10.64 -5.24
CA VAL A 366 4.38 10.98 -6.63
C VAL A 366 5.79 11.60 -6.71
N THR A 367 6.18 12.40 -5.71
CA THR A 367 7.53 12.98 -5.66
C THR A 367 8.61 11.89 -5.63
N ALA A 368 8.38 10.79 -4.89
CA ALA A 368 9.27 9.64 -4.87
C ALA A 368 9.43 9.00 -6.26
N ALA A 369 8.35 8.93 -7.04
CA ALA A 369 8.37 8.44 -8.41
C ALA A 369 9.14 9.38 -9.36
N GLY A 370 8.96 10.70 -9.23
CA GLY A 370 9.75 11.67 -10.00
C GLY A 370 11.23 11.63 -9.66
N TRP A 371 11.57 11.52 -8.37
CA TRP A 371 12.96 11.36 -7.92
C TRP A 371 13.60 10.07 -8.45
N PHE A 372 12.85 8.96 -8.42
CA PHE A 372 13.27 7.71 -9.04
C PHE A 372 13.57 7.91 -10.52
N TRP A 373 12.61 8.51 -11.23
CA TRP A 373 12.67 8.76 -12.67
C TRP A 373 13.91 9.56 -13.08
N GLN A 374 14.18 10.65 -12.37
CA GLN A 374 15.36 11.50 -12.58
C GLN A 374 16.66 10.76 -12.28
N THR A 375 16.73 10.11 -11.11
CA THR A 375 17.95 9.41 -10.65
C THR A 375 18.32 8.26 -11.59
N ARG A 376 17.34 7.68 -12.28
CA ARG A 376 17.51 6.63 -13.28
C ARG A 376 17.61 7.12 -14.71
N LYS A 377 17.59 8.44 -14.94
CA LYS A 377 17.70 9.08 -16.25
C LYS A 377 16.67 8.53 -17.25
N ILE A 378 15.44 8.27 -16.80
CA ILE A 378 14.44 7.57 -17.61
C ILE A 378 13.91 8.44 -18.76
N ASN A 379 13.95 9.78 -18.63
CA ASN A 379 13.56 10.71 -19.69
C ASN A 379 14.17 10.35 -21.05
N GLN A 380 15.45 9.97 -21.11
CA GLN A 380 16.10 9.61 -22.37
C GLN A 380 15.48 8.38 -23.08
N HIS A 381 14.87 7.46 -22.33
CA HIS A 381 14.19 6.29 -22.88
C HIS A 381 12.77 6.66 -23.31
N ALA A 382 12.08 7.47 -22.50
CA ALA A 382 10.77 8.01 -22.84
C ALA A 382 10.81 8.91 -24.09
N ASP A 383 11.85 9.73 -24.26
CA ASP A 383 12.05 10.59 -25.43
C ASP A 383 12.24 9.80 -26.73
N ARG A 384 12.72 8.56 -26.63
CA ARG A 384 12.83 7.61 -27.75
C ARG A 384 11.59 6.73 -27.90
N ASP A 385 10.55 6.99 -27.10
CA ASP A 385 9.33 6.21 -27.02
C ASP A 385 9.54 4.72 -26.68
N ASP A 386 10.63 4.38 -25.99
CA ASP A 386 11.03 3.00 -25.73
C ASP A 386 10.42 2.46 -24.44
N LEU A 387 9.16 2.00 -24.52
CA LEU A 387 8.44 1.42 -23.37
C LEU A 387 9.22 0.24 -22.75
N THR A 388 9.92 -0.54 -23.58
CA THR A 388 10.65 -1.71 -23.10
C THR A 388 11.85 -1.29 -22.24
N ALA A 389 12.63 -0.31 -22.68
CA ALA A 389 13.75 0.22 -21.90
C ALA A 389 13.25 0.88 -20.62
N VAL A 390 12.20 1.70 -20.70
CA VAL A 390 11.57 2.30 -19.50
C VAL A 390 11.16 1.21 -18.51
N THR A 391 10.44 0.18 -18.97
CA THR A 391 9.98 -0.93 -18.12
C THR A 391 11.14 -1.70 -17.50
N ARG A 392 12.23 -1.93 -18.25
CA ARG A 392 13.42 -2.60 -17.72
C ARG A 392 14.09 -1.80 -16.62
N VAL A 393 14.12 -0.47 -16.72
CA VAL A 393 14.70 0.38 -15.69
C VAL A 393 13.81 0.43 -14.43
N VAL A 394 12.49 0.47 -14.59
CA VAL A 394 11.53 0.50 -13.46
C VAL A 394 11.46 -0.85 -12.74
N ASN A 395 11.26 -1.95 -13.49
CA ASN A 395 10.94 -3.27 -12.94
C ASN A 395 12.17 -4.19 -12.83
N GLY A 396 13.29 -3.86 -13.47
CA GLY A 396 14.43 -4.76 -13.63
C GLY A 396 14.21 -5.86 -14.69
N GLY A 397 13.13 -5.77 -15.47
CA GLY A 397 12.71 -6.80 -16.43
C GLY A 397 11.60 -6.31 -17.38
N ARG A 398 10.76 -7.22 -17.87
CA ARG A 398 9.61 -6.91 -18.75
C ARG A 398 8.27 -7.24 -18.11
N ASN A 399 8.22 -7.39 -16.78
CA ASN A 399 6.97 -7.79 -16.12
C ASN A 399 5.91 -6.70 -16.26
N GLY A 400 4.69 -7.11 -16.61
CA GLY A 400 3.56 -6.19 -16.80
C GLY A 400 3.63 -5.35 -18.09
N LEU A 401 4.54 -5.64 -19.03
CA LEU A 401 4.75 -4.81 -20.22
C LEU A 401 3.46 -4.53 -21.02
N ALA A 402 2.61 -5.55 -21.20
CA ALA A 402 1.33 -5.40 -21.91
C ALA A 402 0.36 -4.45 -21.19
N ASP A 403 0.35 -4.44 -19.86
CA ASP A 403 -0.52 -3.56 -19.08
C ASP A 403 0.01 -2.12 -19.06
N ARG A 404 1.33 -1.96 -18.90
CA ARG A 404 2.02 -0.66 -19.05
C ARG A 404 1.79 -0.05 -20.44
N GLN A 405 1.76 -0.89 -21.48
CA GLN A 405 1.44 -0.47 -22.84
C GLN A 405 0.01 0.06 -22.95
N LYS A 406 -0.97 -0.56 -22.29
CA LYS A 406 -2.37 -0.07 -22.29
C LYS A 406 -2.45 1.33 -21.70
N TYR A 407 -1.85 1.55 -20.53
CA TYR A 407 -1.80 2.87 -19.90
C TYR A 407 -1.04 3.89 -20.75
N LEU A 408 0.11 3.51 -21.32
CA LEU A 408 0.88 4.37 -22.22
C LEU A 408 0.06 4.79 -23.45
N THR A 409 -0.60 3.84 -24.12
CA THR A 409 -1.41 4.12 -25.31
C THR A 409 -2.54 5.09 -24.97
N ARG A 410 -3.23 4.89 -23.84
CA ARG A 410 -4.30 5.80 -23.42
C ARG A 410 -3.76 7.18 -23.04
N ALA A 411 -2.61 7.23 -22.36
CA ALA A 411 -1.94 8.48 -22.03
C ALA A 411 -1.54 9.27 -23.27
N LYS A 412 -0.97 8.62 -24.28
CA LYS A 412 -0.66 9.26 -25.56
C LYS A 412 -1.91 9.82 -26.23
N GLN A 413 -3.00 9.05 -26.27
CA GLN A 413 -4.26 9.51 -26.86
C GLN A 413 -4.81 10.75 -26.14
N VAL A 414 -4.88 10.74 -24.81
CA VAL A 414 -5.39 11.85 -24.00
C VAL A 414 -4.50 13.09 -24.11
N LEU A 415 -3.19 12.91 -24.25
CA LEU A 415 -2.21 13.99 -24.31
C LEU A 415 -1.86 14.45 -25.75
N GLY A 416 -2.53 13.89 -26.77
CA GLY A 416 -2.32 14.27 -28.17
C GLY A 416 -0.97 13.85 -28.75
N VAL A 417 -0.35 12.80 -28.22
CA VAL A 417 0.91 12.22 -28.73
C VAL A 417 0.59 11.16 -29.78
N ARG A 418 1.17 11.30 -30.97
CA ARG A 418 1.01 10.34 -32.07
C ARG A 418 1.97 9.17 -31.96
#